data_AF-A0A439PWH3-F1
#
_entry.id   AF-A0A439PWH3-F1
#
_cell.length_a   1.000
_cell.length_b   1.000
_cell.length_c   1.000
_cell.angle_alpha   90.00
_cell.angle_beta   90.00
_cell.angle_gamma   90.00
#
_symmetry.space_group_name_H-M   'P 1'
#
loop_
_entity.id
_entity.type
_entity.pdbx_description
1 polymer ?
#
loop_
_entity_poly.entity_id
_entity_poly.type
_entity_poly.pdbx_seq_one_letter_code
_entity_poly.pdbx_strand_id
1 'polypeptide(L)' 'MTGKNGDRRAGLAADIRRQLGSEATKRFLRTLPPFRLEKDTPRQFSDLLDRLDKIEARSARGGQRQ' A
#
# COMPACT_ATOMS: atom_id res chain seq x y z
N MET A 1 -8.18 -2.29 -39.36
CA MET A 1 -9.30 -1.75 -38.56
C MET A 1 -9.03 -1.97 -37.07
N THR A 2 -8.14 -1.18 -36.45
CA THR A 2 -7.60 -1.49 -35.11
C THR A 2 -7.74 -0.35 -34.09
N GLY A 3 -8.35 0.78 -34.46
CA GLY A 3 -8.51 1.94 -33.57
C GLY A 3 -9.65 1.82 -32.54
N LYS A 4 -10.83 1.30 -32.95
CA LYS A 4 -12.04 1.28 -32.10
C LYS A 4 -11.93 0.39 -30.85
N ASN A 5 -11.07 -0.63 -30.87
CA ASN A 5 -10.93 -1.56 -29.74
C ASN A 5 -10.05 -0.99 -28.63
N GLY A 6 -9.10 -0.10 -28.96
CA GLY A 6 -8.25 0.60 -27.98
C GLY A 6 -9.07 1.59 -27.15
N ASP A 7 -9.85 2.44 -27.82
CA ASP A 7 -10.64 3.49 -27.15
C ASP A 7 -11.72 2.90 -26.23
N ARG A 8 -12.37 1.80 -26.64
CA ARG A 8 -13.34 1.08 -25.80
C ARG A 8 -12.71 0.50 -24.54
N ARG A 9 -11.49 -0.05 -24.65
CA ARG A 9 -10.75 -0.59 -23.49
C ARG A 9 -10.29 0.53 -22.55
N ALA A 10 -9.86 1.66 -23.10
CA ALA A 10 -9.49 2.83 -22.32
C ALA A 10 -10.70 3.40 -21.55
N GLY A 11 -11.85 3.52 -22.20
CA GLY A 11 -13.11 3.93 -21.57
C GLY A 11 -13.54 2.98 -20.45
N LEU A 12 -13.51 1.67 -20.71
CA LEU A 12 -13.83 0.66 -19.69
C LEU A 12 -12.88 0.74 -18.49
N ALA A 13 -11.57 0.89 -18.73
CA ALA A 13 -10.60 1.04 -17.64
C ALA A 13 -10.87 2.29 -16.80
N ALA A 14 -11.25 3.41 -17.44
CA ALA A 14 -11.62 4.63 -16.74
C ALA A 14 -12.91 4.46 -15.92
N ASP A 15 -13.91 3.76 -16.46
CA ASP A 15 -15.16 3.45 -15.77
C ASP A 15 -14.95 2.55 -14.55
N ILE A 16 -14.11 1.51 -14.70
CA ILE A 16 -13.73 0.61 -13.60
C ILE A 16 -13.04 1.40 -12.50
N ARG A 17 -12.06 2.26 -12.84
CA ARG A 17 -11.38 3.11 -11.86
C ARG A 17 -12.36 4.05 -11.16
N ARG A 18 -13.33 4.63 -11.88
CA ARG A 18 -14.37 5.49 -11.30
C ARG A 18 -15.25 4.73 -10.31
N GLN A 19 -15.68 3.52 -10.64
CA GLN A 19 -16.52 2.69 -9.77
C GLN A 19 -15.77 2.22 -8.53
N LEU A 20 -14.53 1.75 -8.68
CA LEU A 20 -13.66 1.34 -7.57
C LEU A 20 -13.29 2.53 -6.67
N GLY A 21 -13.12 3.72 -7.25
CA GLY A 21 -12.83 4.96 -6.54
C GLY A 21 -14.03 5.59 -5.84
N SER A 22 -15.25 5.08 -6.04
CA SER A 22 -16.44 5.59 -5.36
C SER A 22 -16.42 5.29 -3.86
N GLU A 23 -16.97 6.20 -3.05
CA GLU A 23 -16.99 6.01 -1.59
C GLU A 23 -17.83 4.81 -1.16
N ALA A 24 -18.89 4.47 -1.91
CA ALA A 24 -19.68 3.27 -1.67
C ALA A 24 -18.82 2.00 -1.81
N THR A 25 -18.06 1.89 -2.90
CA THR A 25 -17.17 0.75 -3.13
C THR A 25 -16.02 0.72 -2.12
N LYS A 26 -15.42 1.86 -1.77
CA LYS A 26 -14.38 1.92 -0.74
C LYS A 26 -14.89 1.48 0.63
N ARG A 27 -16.08 1.93 1.03
CA ARG A 27 -16.72 1.49 2.29
C ARG A 27 -16.97 0.00 2.28
N PHE A 28 -17.48 -0.54 1.17
CA PHE A 28 -17.67 -1.97 0.99
C PHE A 28 -16.36 -2.75 1.10
N LEU A 29 -15.31 -2.36 0.36
CA LEU A 29 -14.01 -3.02 0.39
C LEU A 29 -13.42 -3.04 1.82
N ARG A 30 -13.51 -1.95 2.58
CA ARG A 30 -13.05 -1.91 3.99
C ARG A 30 -13.72 -2.94 4.91
N THR A 31 -14.90 -3.46 4.55
CA THR A 31 -15.56 -4.52 5.32
C THR A 31 -14.99 -5.91 5.03
N LEU A 32 -14.40 -6.11 3.84
CA LEU A 32 -13.90 -7.40 3.37
C LEU A 32 -12.57 -7.77 4.05
N PRO A 33 -12.39 -9.03 4.49
CA PRO A 33 -11.19 -9.44 5.23
C PRO A 33 -9.85 -9.07 4.56
N PRO A 34 -9.64 -9.24 3.25
CA PRO A 34 -8.35 -8.92 2.60
C PRO A 34 -8.03 -7.42 2.54
N PHE A 35 -9.03 -6.55 2.69
CA PHE A 35 -8.90 -5.10 2.58
C PHE A 35 -9.21 -4.39 3.90
N ARG A 36 -9.43 -5.15 4.97
CA ARG A 36 -9.51 -4.58 6.31
C ARG A 36 -8.17 -3.97 6.63
N LEU A 37 -8.21 -2.76 7.17
CA LEU A 37 -7.05 -2.16 7.77
C LEU A 37 -6.72 -2.99 9.01
N GLU A 38 -5.63 -3.77 8.96
CA GLU A 38 -5.09 -4.39 10.16
C GLU A 38 -4.74 -3.28 11.14
N LYS A 39 -5.37 -3.31 12.31
CA LYS A 39 -5.18 -2.30 13.36
C LYS A 39 -3.80 -2.40 14.00
N ASP A 40 -3.26 -3.61 13.98
CA ASP A 40 -1.96 -3.94 14.55
C ASP A 40 -0.96 -4.15 13.41
N THR A 41 0.24 -3.61 13.59
CA THR A 41 1.32 -3.79 12.62
C THR A 41 1.72 -5.27 12.57
N PRO A 42 1.75 -5.91 11.38
CA PRO A 42 2.28 -7.25 11.22
C PRO A 42 3.65 -7.40 11.89
N ARG A 43 3.84 -8.49 12.64
CA ARG A 43 5.07 -8.76 13.39
C ARG A 43 6.33 -8.63 12.53
N GLN A 44 6.26 -9.07 11.27
CA GLN A 44 7.35 -8.94 10.29
C GLN A 44 7.82 -7.49 10.08
N PHE A 45 6.91 -6.50 10.14
CA PHE A 45 7.28 -5.09 9.98
C PHE A 45 7.85 -4.53 11.26
N SER A 46 7.30 -4.89 12.42
CA SER A 46 7.88 -4.53 13.72
C SER A 46 9.30 -5.07 13.87
N ASP A 47 9.55 -6.32 13.50
CA ASP A 47 10.88 -6.94 13.55
C ASP A 47 11.88 -6.23 12.62
N LEU A 48 11.43 -5.72 11.48
CA LEU A 48 12.26 -4.93 10.55
C LEU A 48 12.60 -3.55 11.13
N LEU A 49 11.62 -2.87 11.73
CA LEU A 49 11.84 -1.57 12.39
C LEU A 49 12.80 -1.72 13.57
N ASP A 50 12.61 -2.74 14.41
CA ASP A 50 13.53 -3.06 15.51
C ASP A 50 14.96 -3.31 15.02
N ARG A 51 15.11 -3.90 13.83
CA ARG A 51 16.43 -4.12 13.23
C ARG A 51 17.06 -2.80 12.75
N LEU A 52 16.27 -1.89 12.19
CA LEU A 52 16.73 -0.57 11.77
C LEU A 52 17.19 0.25 12.99
N ASP A 53 16.39 0.28 14.05
CA ASP A 53 16.72 1.00 15.29
C ASP A 53 18.02 0.47 15.90
N LYS A 54 18.23 -0.86 15.88
CA LYS A 54 19.49 -1.48 16.36
C LYS A 54 20.70 -1.07 15.51
N ILE A 55 20.55 -0.90 14.20
CA ILE A 55 21.63 -0.46 13.31
C ILE A 55 21.93 1.02 13.56
N GLU A 56 20.90 1.86 13.62
CA GLU A 56 21.04 3.28 13.91
C GLU A 56 21.70 3.53 15.27
N ALA A 57 21.28 2.82 16.30
CA ALA A 57 21.86 2.92 17.64
C ALA A 57 23.32 2.41 17.71
N ARG A 58 23.76 1.54 16.78
CA ARG A 58 25.16 1.12 16.66
C ARG A 58 25.99 2.18 15.94
N SER A 59 25.47 2.76 14.86
CA SER A 59 26.11 3.85 14.13
C SER A 59 26.28 5.09 15.00
N ALA A 60 25.25 5.46 15.76
CA ALA A 60 25.30 6.58 16.72
C ALA A 60 26.36 6.38 17.80
N ARG A 61 26.53 5.15 18.29
CA ARG A 61 27.58 4.80 19.28
C ARG A 61 29.00 4.74 18.69
N GLY A 62 29.13 4.47 17.40
CA GLY A 62 30.40 4.48 16.67
C GLY A 62 30.91 5.88 16.31
N GLY A 63 30.00 6.86 16.18
CA GLY A 63 30.34 8.26 15.88
C GLY A 63 30.76 9.11 17.08
N GLN A 64 30.57 8.62 18.31
CA GLN A 64 30.85 9.36 19.55
C GLN A 64 32.24 9.06 20.17
N ARG A 65 33.10 8.36 19.43
CA ARG A 65 34.50 8.09 19.82
C ARG A 65 35.46 8.58 18.75
N GLN A 66 35.48 9.89 18.51
CA GLN A 66 36.64 10.63 17.99
C GLN A 66 36.70 11.97 18.68
#